data_AF-A0A256ZWE9-F1
#
_entry.id   AF-A0A256ZWE9-F1
#
_cell.length_a   1.000
_cell.length_b   1.000
_cell.length_c   1.000
_cell.angle_alpha   90.00
_cell.angle_beta   90.00
_cell.angle_gamma   90.00
#
_symmetry.space_group_name_H-M   'P 1'
#
loop_
_entity.id
_entity.type
_entity.pdbx_description
1 polymer ?
#
loop_
_entity_poly.entity_id
_entity_poly.type
_entity_poly.pdbx_seq_one_letter_code
_entity_poly.pdbx_strand_id
1 'polypeptide(L)'
;MKYKIFALSVLFILSFSTIAFAFSFQDFFGWFFSLFGLNTDVSGGLSQNEKGFVNSQSMISNETELGNIRQSGEAQEFYNNQQNVTTDYEEEINCDVIVIGGGSGGTAAAIQSARLGAKTCLIEETSWLGGMVSSAGVTAFDGNPSDTKKKAMTVGFFKEFVDRLKNYYNGSLSDCYSIVGCFEPHVANEILKDMASEEKNLKIFYNTYTTEVIKDNNTVKGVLAKNKKNGQKIKFNGFITVDATEYGDVIA
;
A
#
# COMPACT_ATOMS: atom_id res chain seq x y z
N MET A 1 41.37 15.76 49.44
CA MET A 1 42.49 16.25 48.62
C MET A 1 41.93 16.95 47.39
N LYS A 2 42.28 18.25 47.23
CA LYS A 2 42.36 19.06 46.00
C LYS A 2 41.20 19.09 44.97
N TYR A 3 40.35 20.13 45.11
CA TYR A 3 39.93 21.19 44.16
C TYR A 3 40.30 21.05 42.66
N LYS A 4 39.54 21.52 41.64
CA LYS A 4 38.91 22.87 41.42
C LYS A 4 38.01 22.81 40.13
N ILE A 5 36.71 23.16 40.12
CA ILE A 5 36.02 24.48 39.87
C ILE A 5 36.16 25.08 38.44
N PHE A 6 35.03 25.28 37.72
CA PHE A 6 34.45 26.57 37.24
C PHE A 6 33.27 26.25 36.27
N ALA A 7 32.00 26.41 36.67
CA ALA A 7 31.15 27.64 36.62
C ALA A 7 30.49 27.80 35.22
N LEU A 8 29.24 28.28 35.05
CA LEU A 8 28.28 28.87 35.97
C LEU A 8 26.88 28.73 35.34
N SER A 9 25.95 28.31 36.19
CA SER A 9 24.49 28.45 36.16
C SER A 9 23.97 29.84 35.78
N VAL A 10 22.70 29.96 35.35
CA VAL A 10 21.62 30.63 36.13
C VAL A 10 20.25 30.31 35.52
N LEU A 11 19.41 29.75 36.38
CA LEU A 11 17.95 29.60 36.33
C LEU A 11 17.28 30.99 36.37
N PHE A 12 16.23 31.28 35.60
CA PHE A 12 15.17 32.18 36.10
C PHE A 12 13.81 31.94 35.44
N ILE A 13 12.82 31.90 36.31
CA ILE A 13 11.38 31.68 36.14
C ILE A 13 10.74 33.02 35.73
N LEU A 14 9.69 33.01 34.89
CA LEU A 14 8.39 33.67 35.13
C LEU A 14 7.63 33.98 33.83
N SER A 15 6.34 33.66 33.92
CA SER A 15 5.21 34.29 33.24
C SER A 15 5.39 35.78 32.93
N PHE A 16 4.95 36.24 31.77
CA PHE A 16 3.79 37.14 31.62
C PHE A 16 3.55 37.43 30.14
N SER A 17 2.31 37.78 29.88
CA SER A 17 1.64 38.16 28.64
C SER A 17 2.27 39.32 27.84
N THR A 18 1.77 39.42 26.60
CA THR A 18 1.65 40.63 25.75
C THR A 18 2.94 41.25 25.18
N ILE A 19 3.08 41.16 23.86
CA ILE A 19 3.22 42.31 22.95
C ILE A 19 2.60 41.91 21.60
N ALA A 20 1.64 42.74 21.18
CA ALA A 20 0.97 42.68 19.90
C ALA A 20 1.92 43.06 18.75
N PHE A 21 1.81 42.36 17.62
CA PHE A 21 2.07 42.95 16.32
C PHE A 21 0.81 42.74 15.49
N ALA A 22 0.10 43.84 15.27
CA ALA A 22 -1.12 43.91 14.48
C ALA A 22 -0.77 43.67 13.00
N PHE A 23 -1.29 42.58 12.43
CA PHE A 23 -1.62 42.55 11.01
C PHE A 23 -3.13 42.60 10.93
N SER A 24 -3.65 43.64 10.26
CA SER A 24 -5.07 43.83 10.17
C SER A 24 -5.67 42.76 9.26
N PHE A 25 -6.85 42.26 9.62
CA PHE A 25 -7.61 41.28 8.84
C PHE A 25 -7.92 41.79 7.41
N GLN A 26 -7.77 43.10 7.17
CA GLN A 26 -7.93 43.76 5.88
C GLN A 26 -6.78 43.46 4.90
N ASP A 27 -5.55 43.29 5.40
CA ASP A 27 -4.35 43.15 4.56
C ASP A 27 -4.25 41.74 3.94
N PHE A 28 -4.78 40.72 4.62
CA PHE A 28 -4.81 39.34 4.13
C PHE A 28 -5.73 39.19 2.91
N PHE A 29 -6.87 39.88 2.90
CA PHE A 29 -7.78 39.86 1.76
C PHE A 29 -7.28 40.70 0.60
N GLY A 30 -6.59 41.82 0.84
CA GLY A 30 -5.99 42.63 -0.22
C GLY A 30 -4.96 41.86 -1.05
N TRP A 31 -4.10 41.06 -0.40
CA TRP A 31 -3.16 40.18 -1.08
C TRP A 31 -3.86 39.00 -1.79
N PHE A 32 -4.88 38.42 -1.16
CA PHE A 32 -5.67 37.33 -1.74
C PHE A 32 -6.40 37.76 -3.03
N PHE A 33 -6.99 38.95 -3.08
CA PHE A 33 -7.69 39.45 -4.28
C PHE A 33 -6.76 39.87 -5.42
N SER A 34 -5.54 40.32 -5.12
CA SER A 34 -4.50 40.63 -6.12
C SER A 34 -4.03 39.37 -6.87
N LEU A 35 -3.99 38.22 -6.20
CA LEU A 35 -3.64 36.94 -6.84
C LEU A 35 -4.72 36.41 -7.81
N PHE A 36 -5.96 36.91 -7.70
CA PHE A 36 -7.11 36.45 -8.50
C PHE A 36 -7.74 37.56 -9.39
N GLY A 37 -7.12 38.74 -9.47
CA GLY A 37 -7.48 39.77 -10.46
C GLY A 37 -8.86 40.43 -10.29
N LEU A 38 -9.40 40.51 -9.06
CA LEU A 38 -10.67 41.19 -8.80
C LEU A 38 -10.43 42.61 -8.27
N ASN A 39 -10.86 43.62 -9.03
CA ASN A 39 -10.82 45.02 -8.63
C ASN A 39 -12.05 45.39 -7.79
N THR A 40 -11.84 46.13 -6.69
CA THR A 40 -12.91 46.83 -5.97
C THR A 40 -12.55 48.31 -5.84
N ASP A 41 -13.13 49.14 -6.70
CA ASP A 41 -13.17 50.60 -6.50
C ASP A 41 -14.38 50.95 -5.63
N VAL A 42 -14.12 51.45 -4.41
CA VAL A 42 -15.10 52.26 -3.68
C VAL A 42 -14.35 53.41 -3.00
N SER A 43 -14.29 54.56 -3.67
CA SER A 43 -13.90 55.84 -3.10
C SER A 43 -15.14 56.60 -2.61
N GLY A 44 -15.25 56.81 -1.29
CA GLY A 44 -16.26 57.68 -0.68
C GLY A 44 -15.93 57.93 0.80
N GLY A 45 -15.45 59.13 1.12
CA GLY A 45 -14.93 59.48 2.43
C GLY A 45 -15.93 60.08 3.43
N LEU A 46 -15.56 59.90 4.71
CA LEU A 46 -15.79 60.72 5.92
C LEU A 46 -17.22 61.03 6.38
N SER A 47 -17.54 60.59 7.61
CA SER A 47 -17.85 61.48 8.76
C SER A 47 -18.25 60.66 10.00
N GLN A 48 -17.63 60.95 11.15
CA GLN A 48 -18.04 60.44 12.46
C GLN A 48 -19.38 61.05 12.90
N ASN A 49 -20.19 60.28 13.65
CA ASN A 49 -20.88 60.74 14.86
C ASN A 49 -21.49 59.56 15.63
N GLU A 50 -21.22 59.53 16.94
CA GLU A 50 -21.81 58.63 17.92
C GLU A 50 -23.29 58.96 18.20
N LYS A 51 -23.99 57.93 18.73
CA LYS A 51 -25.32 57.90 19.37
C LYS A 51 -26.49 57.53 18.45
N GLY A 52 -26.87 56.27 18.52
CA GLY A 52 -28.16 55.78 18.04
C GLY A 52 -28.27 54.27 18.23
N PHE A 53 -28.83 53.86 19.36
CA PHE A 53 -29.35 52.50 19.53
C PHE A 53 -30.51 52.32 18.53
N VAL A 54 -30.35 51.46 17.52
CA VAL A 54 -31.44 51.03 16.63
C VAL A 54 -31.49 49.51 16.59
N ASN A 55 -32.71 49.04 16.81
CA ASN A 55 -33.14 47.67 17.03
C ASN A 55 -33.00 46.82 15.76
N SER A 56 -32.94 45.50 15.96
CA SER A 56 -32.91 44.47 14.92
C SER A 56 -34.05 44.61 13.90
N GLN A 57 -33.72 44.37 12.62
CA GLN A 57 -34.56 44.19 11.42
C GLN A 57 -34.46 45.30 10.37
N SER A 58 -34.45 44.86 9.10
CA SER A 58 -34.14 45.55 7.83
C SER A 58 -32.63 45.65 7.54
N MET A 59 -32.06 45.11 6.46
CA MET A 59 -32.59 44.59 5.21
C MET A 59 -31.79 43.36 4.78
N ILE A 60 -32.43 42.19 4.76
CA ILE A 60 -32.10 41.13 3.80
C ILE A 60 -33.05 41.40 2.64
N SER A 61 -32.57 42.09 1.62
CA SER A 61 -33.28 42.20 0.34
C SER A 61 -32.36 41.62 -0.72
N ASN A 62 -32.45 40.31 -0.89
CA ASN A 62 -32.49 39.58 -2.17
C ASN A 62 -32.21 38.09 -1.93
N GLU A 63 -33.22 37.36 -1.43
CA GLU A 63 -33.23 35.88 -1.47
C GLU A 63 -33.20 35.31 -2.91
N THR A 64 -33.38 36.17 -3.92
CA THR A 64 -33.37 35.81 -5.33
C THR A 64 -31.99 35.44 -5.88
N GLU A 65 -30.88 35.92 -5.29
CA GLU A 65 -29.52 35.55 -5.72
C GLU A 65 -29.03 34.23 -5.11
N LEU A 66 -29.41 33.93 -3.87
CA LEU A 66 -29.08 32.65 -3.21
C LEU A 66 -29.91 31.48 -3.75
N GLY A 67 -31.10 31.75 -4.28
CA GLY A 67 -31.94 30.75 -4.96
C GLY A 67 -31.40 30.30 -6.32
N ASN A 68 -30.73 31.20 -7.06
CA ASN A 68 -30.25 30.90 -8.41
C ASN A 68 -28.92 30.12 -8.44
N ILE A 69 -28.09 30.20 -7.38
CA ILE A 69 -26.88 29.37 -7.24
C ILE A 69 -27.25 27.90 -6.95
N ARG A 70 -28.46 27.64 -6.41
CA ARG A 70 -28.96 26.28 -6.16
C ARG A 70 -29.55 25.59 -7.40
N GLN A 71 -29.71 26.32 -8.51
CA GLN A 71 -30.24 25.79 -9.77
C GLN A 71 -29.27 25.90 -10.96
N SER A 72 -28.05 26.41 -10.77
CA SER A 72 -27.01 26.24 -11.78
C SER A 72 -26.45 24.83 -11.70
N GLY A 73 -26.50 24.10 -12.83
CA GLY A 73 -25.90 22.77 -12.96
C GLY A 73 -24.42 22.75 -12.57
N GLU A 74 -23.75 23.89 -12.55
CA GLU A 74 -22.34 24.09 -12.20
C GLU A 74 -21.98 23.66 -10.77
N ALA A 75 -22.83 23.90 -9.76
CA ALA A 75 -22.55 23.45 -8.39
C ALA A 75 -22.68 21.92 -8.28
N GLN A 76 -23.67 21.34 -8.95
CA GLN A 76 -23.87 19.89 -9.01
C GLN A 76 -22.76 19.22 -9.84
N GLU A 77 -22.31 19.86 -10.93
CA GLU A 77 -21.24 19.40 -11.81
C GLU A 77 -19.88 19.53 -11.12
N PHE A 78 -19.65 20.57 -10.32
CA PHE A 78 -18.49 20.69 -9.43
C PHE A 78 -18.48 19.61 -8.33
N TYR A 79 -19.62 19.35 -7.68
CA TYR A 79 -19.76 18.27 -6.69
C TYR A 79 -19.60 16.87 -7.34
N ASN A 80 -20.14 16.66 -8.53
CA ASN A 80 -19.99 15.41 -9.29
C ASN A 80 -18.55 15.23 -9.81
N ASN A 81 -17.86 16.32 -10.17
CA ASN A 81 -16.46 16.30 -10.57
C ASN A 81 -15.50 16.07 -9.39
N GLN A 82 -15.87 16.40 -8.15
CA GLN A 82 -15.13 15.99 -6.96
C GLN A 82 -15.40 14.53 -6.53
N GLN A 83 -16.54 13.95 -6.92
CA GLN A 83 -16.86 12.53 -6.70
C GLN A 83 -16.22 11.61 -7.75
N ASN A 84 -15.82 12.14 -8.91
CA ASN A 84 -14.84 11.49 -9.80
C ASN A 84 -13.43 11.61 -9.19
N VAL A 85 -13.26 11.12 -7.96
CA VAL A 85 -11.95 10.68 -7.50
C VAL A 85 -11.59 9.55 -8.45
N THR A 86 -10.74 9.83 -9.43
CA THR A 86 -10.17 8.82 -10.31
C THR A 86 -9.52 7.79 -9.41
N THR A 87 -10.20 6.66 -9.17
CA THR A 87 -9.60 5.53 -8.46
C THR A 87 -8.34 5.17 -9.22
N ASP A 88 -7.18 5.19 -8.55
CA ASP A 88 -5.87 4.96 -9.18
C ASP A 88 -5.66 3.48 -9.60
N TYR A 89 -6.73 2.78 -9.96
CA TYR A 89 -6.76 1.39 -10.33
C TYR A 89 -7.92 1.10 -11.29
N GLU A 90 -7.69 0.16 -12.21
CA GLU A 90 -8.62 -0.24 -13.27
C GLU A 90 -9.48 -1.44 -12.85
N GLU A 91 -8.97 -2.27 -11.94
CA GLU A 91 -9.63 -3.48 -11.44
C GLU A 91 -9.53 -3.57 -9.92
N GLU A 92 -10.59 -4.08 -9.27
CA GLU A 92 -10.63 -4.34 -7.84
C GLU A 92 -10.94 -5.81 -7.58
N ILE A 93 -10.10 -6.45 -6.78
CA ILE A 93 -10.13 -7.89 -6.52
C ILE A 93 -10.19 -8.14 -5.02
N ASN A 94 -11.23 -8.87 -4.60
CA ASN A 94 -11.39 -9.28 -3.21
C ASN A 94 -10.92 -10.73 -3.04
N CYS A 95 -10.05 -10.96 -2.07
CA CYS A 95 -9.57 -12.26 -1.61
C CYS A 95 -9.59 -12.32 -0.09
N ASP A 96 -9.49 -13.52 0.46
CA ASP A 96 -9.32 -13.71 1.90
C ASP A 96 -7.85 -13.53 2.27
N VAL A 97 -6.95 -14.09 1.45
CA VAL A 97 -5.50 -14.05 1.63
C VAL A 97 -4.82 -13.45 0.39
N ILE A 98 -4.01 -12.42 0.61
CA ILE A 98 -3.09 -11.86 -0.40
C ILE A 98 -1.69 -12.38 -0.08
N VAL A 99 -1.04 -13.03 -1.04
CA VAL A 99 0.37 -13.40 -0.95
C VAL A 99 1.16 -12.57 -1.95
N ILE A 100 2.19 -11.90 -1.49
CA ILE A 100 3.04 -11.02 -2.32
C ILE A 100 4.39 -11.72 -2.50
N GLY A 101 4.72 -12.12 -3.73
CA GLY A 101 5.92 -12.87 -4.06
C GLY A 101 5.66 -14.37 -4.22
N GLY A 102 5.91 -14.88 -5.41
CA GLY A 102 5.83 -16.29 -5.84
C GLY A 102 7.13 -17.05 -5.64
N GLY A 103 7.95 -16.66 -4.65
CA GLY A 103 9.10 -17.44 -4.21
C GLY A 103 8.71 -18.82 -3.65
N SER A 104 9.67 -19.60 -3.17
CA SER A 104 9.40 -20.93 -2.59
C SER A 104 8.41 -20.85 -1.41
N GLY A 105 8.63 -19.91 -0.49
CA GLY A 105 7.75 -19.68 0.66
C GLY A 105 6.37 -19.15 0.29
N GLY A 106 6.31 -18.14 -0.59
CA GLY A 106 5.04 -17.55 -1.02
C GLY A 106 4.18 -18.49 -1.87
N THR A 107 4.79 -19.27 -2.77
CA THR A 107 4.08 -20.31 -3.52
C THR A 107 3.51 -21.38 -2.59
N ALA A 108 4.30 -21.84 -1.62
CA ALA A 108 3.83 -22.80 -0.62
C ALA A 108 2.69 -22.21 0.22
N ALA A 109 2.81 -20.96 0.70
CA ALA A 109 1.79 -20.29 1.47
C ALA A 109 0.48 -20.13 0.68
N ALA A 110 0.57 -19.74 -0.60
CA ALA A 110 -0.58 -19.54 -1.46
C ALA A 110 -1.34 -20.85 -1.73
N ILE A 111 -0.63 -21.92 -2.08
CA ILE A 111 -1.20 -23.25 -2.31
C ILE A 111 -1.84 -23.77 -1.02
N GLN A 112 -1.14 -23.70 0.12
CA GLN A 112 -1.67 -24.21 1.38
C GLN A 112 -2.88 -23.40 1.88
N SER A 113 -2.88 -22.08 1.70
CA SER A 113 -4.04 -21.23 1.99
C SER A 113 -5.27 -21.63 1.15
N ALA A 114 -5.08 -21.83 -0.15
CA ALA A 114 -6.15 -22.25 -1.05
C ALA A 114 -6.69 -23.66 -0.72
N ARG A 115 -5.80 -24.60 -0.36
CA ARG A 115 -6.17 -25.95 0.12
C ARG A 115 -7.04 -25.93 1.37
N LEU A 116 -6.81 -24.94 2.24
CA LEU A 116 -7.61 -24.71 3.44
C LEU A 116 -8.95 -24.01 3.15
N GLY A 117 -9.25 -23.72 1.89
CA GLY A 117 -10.53 -23.16 1.45
C GLY A 117 -10.56 -21.64 1.31
N ALA A 118 -9.47 -20.94 1.62
CA ALA A 118 -9.41 -19.48 1.51
C ALA A 118 -9.27 -19.04 0.04
N LYS A 119 -10.04 -18.03 -0.36
CA LYS A 119 -9.87 -17.37 -1.67
C LYS A 119 -8.55 -16.63 -1.67
N THR A 120 -7.57 -17.15 -2.39
CA THR A 120 -6.17 -16.72 -2.30
C THR A 120 -5.74 -16.05 -3.59
N CYS A 121 -5.17 -14.84 -3.48
CA CYS A 121 -4.52 -14.14 -4.59
C CYS A 121 -3.01 -14.17 -4.37
N LEU A 122 -2.27 -14.74 -5.31
CA LEU A 122 -0.80 -14.68 -5.34
C LEU A 122 -0.36 -13.65 -6.38
N ILE A 123 0.36 -12.62 -5.95
CA ILE A 123 0.93 -11.59 -6.80
C ILE A 123 2.40 -11.95 -7.04
N GLU A 124 2.77 -12.20 -8.30
CA GLU A 124 4.12 -12.63 -8.67
C GLU A 124 4.70 -11.73 -9.77
N GLU A 125 5.89 -11.19 -9.49
CA GLU A 125 6.55 -10.18 -10.31
C GLU A 125 7.05 -10.75 -11.66
N THR A 126 7.33 -12.05 -11.71
CA THR A 126 7.80 -12.76 -12.89
C THR A 126 6.70 -13.64 -13.51
N SER A 127 7.07 -14.51 -14.44
CA SER A 127 6.19 -15.54 -14.99
C SER A 127 6.46 -16.92 -14.40
N TRP A 128 7.31 -17.02 -13.39
CA TRP A 128 7.78 -18.26 -12.81
C TRP A 128 7.43 -18.33 -11.31
N LEU A 129 7.14 -19.54 -10.83
CA LEU A 129 6.96 -19.83 -9.41
C LEU A 129 8.19 -20.55 -8.87
N GLY A 130 8.51 -20.31 -7.60
CA GLY A 130 9.59 -20.99 -6.86
C GLY A 130 10.75 -20.09 -6.47
N GLY A 131 10.94 -18.94 -7.12
CA GLY A 131 12.03 -18.01 -6.80
C GLY A 131 13.40 -18.68 -6.94
N MET A 132 14.13 -18.81 -5.82
CA MET A 132 15.46 -19.41 -5.80
C MET A 132 15.54 -20.75 -6.53
N VAL A 133 14.60 -21.66 -6.26
CA VAL A 133 14.62 -23.04 -6.80
C VAL A 133 14.26 -23.12 -8.29
N SER A 134 13.87 -22.00 -8.91
CA SER A 134 13.43 -21.96 -10.30
C SER A 134 14.01 -20.75 -11.04
N SER A 135 13.44 -19.55 -10.91
CA SER A 135 13.84 -18.37 -11.65
C SER A 135 15.29 -17.93 -11.37
N ALA A 136 15.81 -18.18 -10.17
CA ALA A 136 17.21 -17.88 -9.84
C ALA A 136 18.17 -19.05 -10.10
N GLY A 137 17.66 -20.25 -10.41
CA GLY A 137 18.48 -21.42 -10.78
C GLY A 137 19.21 -22.12 -9.63
N VAL A 138 18.85 -21.88 -8.38
CA VAL A 138 19.44 -22.52 -7.19
C VAL A 138 18.71 -23.83 -6.89
N THR A 139 19.01 -24.87 -7.64
CA THR A 139 18.29 -26.16 -7.57
C THR A 139 18.91 -27.18 -6.62
N ALA A 140 20.09 -26.88 -6.08
CA ALA A 140 20.71 -27.66 -5.02
C ALA A 140 20.20 -27.18 -3.66
N PHE A 141 19.45 -28.02 -2.94
CA PHE A 141 19.04 -27.74 -1.58
C PHE A 141 20.18 -28.09 -0.62
N ASP A 142 20.76 -27.07 0.02
CA ASP A 142 21.87 -27.23 0.96
C ASP A 142 21.57 -28.29 2.02
N GLY A 143 22.42 -29.32 2.06
CA GLY A 143 22.33 -30.38 3.03
C GLY A 143 23.10 -31.61 2.60
N ASN A 144 23.55 -32.39 3.57
CA ASN A 144 24.31 -33.60 3.29
C ASN A 144 23.35 -34.76 2.92
N PRO A 145 23.47 -35.36 1.71
CA PRO A 145 22.64 -36.50 1.28
C PRO A 145 22.73 -37.72 2.22
N SER A 146 23.83 -37.85 2.96
CA SER A 146 24.12 -38.95 3.88
C SER A 146 23.59 -38.75 5.31
N ASP A 147 23.03 -37.58 5.63
CA ASP A 147 22.45 -37.33 6.96
C ASP A 147 21.13 -38.11 7.13
N THR A 148 21.11 -39.03 8.09
CA THR A 148 19.95 -39.89 8.41
C THR A 148 18.85 -39.16 9.18
N LYS A 149 19.04 -37.89 9.56
CA LYS A 149 17.99 -37.00 10.10
C LYS A 149 16.99 -36.49 9.05
N LYS A 150 17.02 -37.06 7.83
CA LYS A 150 16.13 -36.88 6.65
C LYS A 150 14.64 -36.64 6.91
N LYS A 151 14.08 -37.07 8.05
CA LYS A 151 12.64 -36.99 8.31
C LYS A 151 12.11 -35.56 8.50
N ALA A 152 12.93 -34.59 8.90
CA ALA A 152 12.45 -33.23 9.16
C ALA A 152 12.25 -32.40 7.88
N MET A 153 12.99 -32.71 6.80
CA MET A 153 12.95 -31.98 5.53
C MET A 153 12.26 -32.78 4.42
N THR A 154 11.39 -33.73 4.75
CA THR A 154 10.59 -34.48 3.76
C THR A 154 9.17 -34.71 4.27
N VAL A 155 8.54 -33.64 4.77
CA VAL A 155 7.12 -33.65 5.16
C VAL A 155 6.37 -32.48 4.52
N GLY A 156 5.04 -32.60 4.48
CA GLY A 156 4.14 -31.56 3.98
C GLY A 156 4.41 -31.17 2.52
N PHE A 157 4.24 -29.87 2.23
CA PHE A 157 4.38 -29.29 0.90
C PHE A 157 5.73 -29.64 0.24
N PHE A 158 6.82 -29.53 0.99
CA PHE A 158 8.15 -29.79 0.44
C PHE A 158 8.34 -31.26 0.04
N LYS A 159 7.77 -32.20 0.80
CA LYS A 159 7.77 -33.62 0.41
C LYS A 159 7.03 -33.84 -0.90
N GLU A 160 5.85 -33.26 -1.03
CA GLU A 160 5.03 -33.38 -2.24
C GLU A 160 5.77 -32.83 -3.46
N PHE A 161 6.40 -31.66 -3.33
CA PHE A 161 7.24 -31.09 -4.38
C PHE A 161 8.38 -32.02 -4.79
N VAL A 162 9.11 -32.60 -3.82
CA VAL A 162 10.21 -33.54 -4.07
C VAL A 162 9.72 -34.85 -4.68
N ASP A 163 8.56 -35.36 -4.26
CA ASP A 163 7.96 -36.56 -4.84
C ASP A 163 7.58 -36.32 -6.31
N ARG A 164 7.00 -35.17 -6.64
CA ARG A 164 6.69 -34.78 -8.03
C ARG A 164 7.95 -34.63 -8.87
N LEU A 165 9.02 -34.03 -8.31
CA LEU A 165 10.32 -33.98 -8.96
C LEU A 165 10.83 -35.38 -9.30
N LYS A 166 10.84 -36.30 -8.33
CA LYS A 166 11.27 -37.69 -8.58
C LYS A 166 10.40 -38.37 -9.63
N ASN A 167 9.09 -38.15 -9.61
CA ASN A 167 8.20 -38.71 -10.62
C ASN A 167 8.51 -38.21 -12.03
N TYR A 168 8.85 -36.91 -12.18
CA TYR A 168 9.25 -36.34 -13.46
C TYR A 168 10.52 -37.02 -14.04
N TYR A 169 11.49 -37.38 -13.20
CA TYR A 169 12.73 -38.07 -13.61
C TYR A 169 12.69 -39.60 -13.46
N ASN A 170 11.52 -40.22 -13.39
CA ASN A 170 11.35 -41.68 -13.25
C ASN A 170 12.07 -42.30 -12.02
N GLY A 171 12.11 -41.54 -10.92
CA GLY A 171 12.46 -42.03 -9.58
C GLY A 171 13.77 -41.52 -8.99
N SER A 172 14.71 -41.04 -9.81
CA SER A 172 16.00 -40.54 -9.31
C SER A 172 16.33 -39.16 -9.85
N LEU A 173 16.71 -38.26 -8.94
CA LEU A 173 17.31 -36.97 -9.27
C LEU A 173 18.81 -37.14 -9.53
N SER A 174 19.43 -36.15 -10.18
CA SER A 174 20.85 -36.20 -10.49
C SER A 174 21.72 -36.08 -9.24
N ASP A 175 22.83 -36.81 -9.21
CA ASP A 175 23.81 -36.76 -8.13
C ASP A 175 24.54 -35.40 -8.11
N CYS A 176 24.27 -34.63 -7.05
CA CYS A 176 24.96 -33.39 -6.73
C CYS A 176 24.97 -33.20 -5.20
N TYR A 177 25.69 -32.20 -4.71
CA TYR A 177 25.67 -31.86 -3.28
C TYR A 177 24.34 -31.17 -2.91
N SER A 178 23.29 -31.96 -2.75
CA SER A 178 21.92 -31.54 -2.43
C SER A 178 21.24 -32.61 -1.60
N ILE A 179 20.43 -32.21 -0.62
CA ILE A 179 19.70 -33.16 0.24
C ILE A 179 18.68 -34.02 -0.53
N VAL A 180 18.18 -33.54 -1.68
CA VAL A 180 17.20 -34.25 -2.53
C VAL A 180 17.76 -34.68 -3.89
N GLY A 181 18.90 -34.13 -4.30
CA GLY A 181 19.41 -34.18 -5.67
C GLY A 181 19.19 -32.86 -6.41
N CYS A 182 19.77 -32.74 -7.60
CA CYS A 182 19.60 -31.57 -8.47
C CYS A 182 18.56 -31.83 -9.56
N PHE A 183 18.01 -30.75 -10.10
CA PHE A 183 17.01 -30.74 -11.17
C PHE A 183 17.13 -29.46 -11.98
N GLU A 184 16.52 -29.46 -13.16
CA GLU A 184 16.46 -28.29 -14.03
C GLU A 184 15.48 -27.24 -13.47
N PRO A 185 15.84 -25.95 -13.44
CA PRO A 185 15.01 -24.94 -12.80
C PRO A 185 13.61 -24.77 -13.45
N HIS A 186 13.49 -25.03 -14.76
CA HIS A 186 12.19 -24.98 -15.45
C HIS A 186 11.24 -26.08 -14.98
N VAL A 187 11.76 -27.24 -14.58
CA VAL A 187 10.96 -28.37 -14.07
C VAL A 187 10.36 -28.02 -12.72
N ALA A 188 11.12 -27.34 -11.85
CA ALA A 188 10.57 -26.83 -10.59
C ALA A 188 9.42 -25.83 -10.83
N ASN A 189 9.59 -24.90 -11.77
CA ASN A 189 8.53 -23.97 -12.16
C ASN A 189 7.28 -24.68 -12.70
N GLU A 190 7.46 -25.68 -13.55
CA GLU A 190 6.36 -26.49 -14.10
C GLU A 190 5.60 -27.21 -13.00
N ILE A 191 6.31 -27.93 -12.12
CA ILE A 191 5.71 -28.67 -11.01
C ILE A 191 4.97 -27.72 -10.06
N LEU A 192 5.54 -26.57 -9.72
CA LEU A 192 4.88 -25.60 -8.83
C LEU A 192 3.63 -24.98 -9.48
N LYS A 193 3.64 -24.78 -10.80
CA LYS A 193 2.45 -24.33 -11.55
C LYS A 193 1.38 -25.41 -11.61
N ASP A 194 1.78 -26.65 -11.83
CA ASP A 194 0.89 -27.82 -11.82
C ASP A 194 0.21 -27.94 -10.45
N MET A 195 0.99 -27.97 -9.37
CA MET A 195 0.48 -27.96 -7.99
C MET A 195 -0.46 -26.78 -7.72
N ALA A 196 -0.13 -25.58 -8.19
CA ALA A 196 -1.00 -24.42 -8.01
C ALA A 196 -2.30 -24.51 -8.83
N SER A 197 -2.26 -25.12 -10.01
CA SER A 197 -3.42 -25.25 -10.90
C SER A 197 -4.49 -26.21 -10.37
N GLU A 198 -4.09 -27.13 -9.50
CA GLU A 198 -5.00 -28.03 -8.78
C GLU A 198 -5.90 -27.28 -7.78
N GLU A 199 -5.48 -26.08 -7.35
CA GLU A 199 -6.16 -25.31 -6.31
C GLU A 199 -7.18 -24.32 -6.89
N LYS A 200 -8.47 -24.71 -6.87
CA LYS A 200 -9.57 -23.91 -7.42
C LYS A 200 -9.74 -22.52 -6.77
N ASN A 201 -9.31 -22.38 -5.52
CA ASN A 201 -9.42 -21.13 -4.76
C ASN A 201 -8.19 -20.23 -4.90
N LEU A 202 -7.19 -20.64 -5.69
CA LEU A 202 -5.98 -19.87 -5.95
C LEU A 202 -6.05 -19.16 -7.30
N LYS A 203 -5.86 -17.83 -7.30
CA LYS A 203 -5.63 -17.05 -8.52
C LYS A 203 -4.25 -16.41 -8.47
N ILE A 204 -3.48 -16.60 -9.54
CA ILE A 204 -2.11 -16.07 -9.64
C ILE A 204 -2.08 -14.93 -10.66
N PHE A 205 -1.45 -13.83 -10.25
CA PHE A 205 -1.25 -12.63 -11.05
C PHE A 205 0.23 -12.52 -11.41
N TYR A 206 0.61 -13.12 -12.54
CA TYR A 206 1.97 -13.09 -13.06
C TYR A 206 2.33 -11.75 -13.69
N ASN A 207 3.61 -11.43 -13.67
CA ASN A 207 4.17 -10.17 -14.16
C ASN A 207 3.54 -8.97 -13.44
N THR A 208 3.11 -9.14 -12.19
CA THR A 208 2.44 -8.10 -11.40
C THR A 208 3.23 -7.88 -10.13
N TYR A 209 3.52 -6.62 -9.81
CA TYR A 209 4.29 -6.25 -8.63
C TYR A 209 3.51 -5.25 -7.78
N THR A 210 3.68 -5.34 -6.46
CA THR A 210 3.04 -4.44 -5.51
C THR A 210 3.69 -3.06 -5.58
N THR A 211 2.88 -2.02 -5.62
CA THR A 211 3.33 -0.62 -5.64
C THR A 211 3.07 0.09 -4.32
N GLU A 212 1.99 -0.28 -3.62
CA GLU A 212 1.59 0.38 -2.37
C GLU A 212 0.85 -0.60 -1.47
N VAL A 213 1.02 -0.45 -0.15
CA VAL A 213 0.22 -1.15 0.86
C VAL A 213 -0.89 -0.25 1.37
N ILE A 214 -2.12 -0.72 1.28
CA ILE A 214 -3.30 -0.02 1.78
C ILE A 214 -3.43 -0.37 3.27
N LYS A 215 -3.24 0.62 4.14
CA LYS A 215 -3.33 0.47 5.59
C LYS A 215 -4.47 1.32 6.15
N ASP A 216 -5.08 0.81 7.21
CA ASP A 216 -5.96 1.56 8.11
C ASP A 216 -5.34 1.47 9.50
N ASN A 217 -4.74 2.57 9.96
CA ASN A 217 -3.91 2.61 11.15
C ASN A 217 -2.81 1.53 11.11
N ASN A 218 -2.77 0.63 12.09
CA ASN A 218 -1.82 -0.49 12.17
C ASN A 218 -2.33 -1.77 11.50
N THR A 219 -3.40 -1.70 10.71
CA THR A 219 -3.97 -2.87 10.04
C THR A 219 -3.79 -2.76 8.53
N VAL A 220 -3.14 -3.76 7.93
CA VAL A 220 -3.10 -3.90 6.46
C VAL A 220 -4.50 -4.31 5.98
N LYS A 221 -5.04 -3.60 5.00
CA LYS A 221 -6.35 -3.85 4.38
C LYS A 221 -6.26 -4.39 2.95
N GLY A 222 -5.11 -4.21 2.32
CA GLY A 222 -4.91 -4.58 0.93
C GLY A 222 -3.61 -4.03 0.36
N VAL A 223 -3.48 -4.15 -0.96
CA VAL A 223 -2.35 -3.59 -1.71
C VAL A 223 -2.81 -3.06 -3.07
N LEU A 224 -2.13 -2.06 -3.59
CA LEU A 224 -2.15 -1.71 -5.00
C LEU A 224 -1.00 -2.42 -5.69
N ALA A 225 -1.27 -2.97 -6.86
CA ALA A 225 -0.27 -3.63 -7.68
C ALA A 225 -0.41 -3.20 -9.14
N LYS A 226 0.68 -3.36 -9.90
CA LYS A 226 0.74 -3.00 -11.31
C LYS A 226 1.27 -4.16 -12.14
N ASN A 227 0.60 -4.47 -13.24
CA ASN A 227 1.09 -5.44 -14.20
C ASN A 227 2.15 -4.81 -15.11
N LYS A 228 3.32 -5.43 -15.21
CA LYS A 228 4.48 -4.96 -15.97
C LYS A 228 4.27 -4.96 -17.48
N LYS A 229 3.41 -5.83 -18.01
CA LYS A 229 3.26 -6.02 -19.45
C LYS A 229 2.29 -5.02 -20.07
N ASN A 230 1.15 -4.81 -19.42
CA ASN A 230 0.09 -3.93 -19.94
C ASN A 230 -0.07 -2.63 -19.14
N GLY A 231 0.61 -2.49 -18.00
CA GLY A 231 0.52 -1.31 -17.14
C GLY A 231 -0.72 -1.26 -16.24
N GLN A 232 -1.60 -2.28 -16.32
CA GLN A 232 -2.86 -2.35 -15.59
C GLN A 232 -2.62 -2.22 -14.08
N LYS A 233 -3.31 -1.27 -13.46
CA LYS A 233 -3.31 -1.09 -12.00
C LYS A 233 -4.47 -1.87 -11.38
N ILE A 234 -4.18 -2.66 -10.36
CA ILE A 234 -5.14 -3.55 -9.70
C ILE A 234 -5.08 -3.30 -8.20
N LYS A 235 -6.25 -3.10 -7.59
CA LYS A 235 -6.41 -3.07 -6.14
C LYS A 235 -6.81 -4.44 -5.61
N PHE A 236 -6.06 -4.93 -4.63
CA PHE A 236 -6.36 -6.16 -3.92
C PHE A 236 -6.80 -5.84 -2.49
N ASN A 237 -7.98 -6.32 -2.11
CA ASN A 237 -8.44 -6.29 -0.72
C ASN A 237 -8.33 -7.69 -0.10
N GLY A 238 -7.88 -7.76 1.15
CA GLY A 238 -7.62 -9.01 1.85
C GLY A 238 -7.82 -8.90 3.36
N PHE A 239 -8.16 -10.02 4.00
CA PHE A 239 -8.18 -10.11 5.47
C PHE A 239 -6.78 -10.39 6.03
N ILE A 240 -5.99 -11.16 5.29
CA ILE A 240 -4.61 -11.52 5.63
C ILE A 240 -3.72 -11.16 4.44
N THR A 241 -2.59 -10.53 4.72
CA THR A 241 -1.54 -10.28 3.73
C THR A 241 -0.26 -10.96 4.19
N VAL A 242 0.34 -11.77 3.32
CA VAL A 242 1.62 -12.43 3.52
C VAL A 242 2.65 -11.73 2.65
N ASP A 243 3.60 -11.05 3.28
CA ASP A 243 4.80 -10.58 2.59
C ASP A 243 5.76 -11.76 2.41
N ALA A 244 5.88 -12.21 1.18
CA ALA A 244 6.81 -13.24 0.76
C ALA A 244 7.72 -12.73 -0.36
N THR A 245 7.95 -11.40 -0.41
CA THR A 245 9.06 -10.87 -1.20
C THR A 245 10.37 -11.31 -0.56
N GLU A 246 11.43 -11.39 -1.36
CA GLU A 246 12.75 -11.81 -0.86
C GLU A 246 13.23 -10.91 0.29
N TYR A 247 12.92 -9.61 0.23
CA TYR A 247 13.37 -8.62 1.21
C TYR A 247 12.39 -8.38 2.36
N GLY A 248 11.13 -8.83 2.24
CA GLY A 248 10.08 -8.58 3.25
C GLY A 248 9.83 -7.08 3.50
N ASP A 249 10.09 -6.26 2.48
CA ASP A 249 10.11 -4.80 2.55
C ASP A 249 8.76 -4.16 2.21
N VAL A 250 7.80 -4.95 1.74
CA VAL A 250 6.49 -4.44 1.33
C VAL A 250 5.66 -4.08 2.55
N ILE A 251 5.68 -4.90 3.60
CA ILE A 251 4.85 -4.71 4.81
C ILE A 251 5.64 -4.17 6.01
N ALA A 252 6.96 -4.02 5.88
CA ALA A 252 7.86 -3.54 6.94
C ALA A 252 7.50 -2.16 7.55
#